data_AF-A0A842PIJ6-F1
#
_entry.id   AF-A0A842PIJ6-F1
#
_cell.length_a   1.000
_cell.length_b   1.000
_cell.length_c   1.000
_cell.angle_alpha   90.00
_cell.angle_beta   90.00
_cell.angle_gamma   90.00
#
_symmetry.space_group_name_H-M   'P 1'
#
loop_
_entity.id
_entity.type
_entity.pdbx_description
1 polymer ?
#
loop_
_entity_poly.entity_id
_entity_poly.type
_entity_poly.pdbx_seq_one_letter_code
_entity_poly.pdbx_strand_id
1 'polypeptide(L)'
;MEIGDLERMNKLPKTIASPEMDLEKLKGMEEYIRRQWWDGIKRVEGEYLTKFVPEGETNGFLEANIAMSKLKLVVSFLDNGERCPEHGFKDDQMGFVRNFDEFKIYDILSENEIAEYVRRGREDERGIVRLAKDAALKGYDQMDRIIGSKIRGDLALAFKRIYSDRLKKMEFAATEYIIKYGIGPGGVWEDIEGAIAKSAEERGRIIEGINQSLSELETSLKGEEEVKEGGMRLEGILRRLEREVVEKEKGKEALNSRLIEFEGDKREVWGRYEKLKNAWDESIAAIERRKKTLDARELELKEAEERQRAELKDTARQAFENELRNINTLREELEKKEAELKGEREGVEYDKREVEERLGKLKAILEGGEVKRFVTRDVAKIQELNYVSRFDVKMIGVPRTIYDPIERKEWKIRSRSRHHRFNDVDIILASLKMNYEEAMRKLPLNLRSRYVVAEKKYKLFGKEETKVIIEAAVLGHLLDYAENGFDTRSVTLSELLSVLTRYIDNAELGNYFHVLGIASVTGFDKKVFEHVNSGDFHKNFVSRYVSLCLVDLETGEVFYNESDERI
;
A
#
# COMPACT_ATOMS: atom_id res chain seq x y z
N MET A 1 -48.32 -36.26 44.52
CA MET A 1 -48.40 -34.92 45.16
C MET A 1 -49.85 -34.43 45.22
N GLU A 2 -50.40 -34.12 46.39
CA GLU A 2 -51.70 -33.44 46.48
C GLU A 2 -51.55 -31.94 46.15
N ILE A 3 -52.40 -31.42 45.26
CA ILE A 3 -52.35 -30.02 44.78
C ILE A 3 -52.46 -29.01 45.95
N GLY A 4 -53.26 -29.32 46.97
CA GLY A 4 -53.47 -28.43 48.12
C GLY A 4 -52.23 -28.24 49.01
N ASP A 5 -51.40 -29.28 49.16
CA ASP A 5 -50.14 -29.20 49.91
C ASP A 5 -49.12 -28.31 49.18
N LEU A 6 -49.01 -28.48 47.86
CA LEU A 6 -48.17 -27.65 47.00
C LEU A 6 -48.58 -26.17 47.02
N GLU A 7 -49.87 -25.88 46.90
CA GLU A 7 -50.39 -24.51 46.93
C GLU A 7 -50.11 -23.83 48.27
N ARG A 8 -50.28 -24.56 49.39
CA ARG A 8 -49.93 -24.07 50.73
C ARG A 8 -48.46 -23.71 50.81
N MET A 9 -47.58 -24.63 50.44
CA MET A 9 -46.13 -24.45 50.52
C MET A 9 -45.64 -23.32 49.63
N ASN A 10 -46.23 -23.17 48.45
CA ASN A 10 -45.82 -22.19 47.46
C ASN A 10 -46.31 -20.77 47.74
N LYS A 11 -47.26 -20.58 48.68
CA LYS A 11 -47.87 -19.26 48.94
C LYS A 11 -46.83 -18.18 49.25
N LEU A 12 -45.96 -18.42 50.24
CA LEU A 12 -44.93 -17.45 50.64
C LEU A 12 -43.81 -17.30 49.59
N PRO A 13 -43.19 -18.38 49.06
CA PRO A 13 -42.23 -18.28 47.97
C PRO A 13 -42.76 -17.49 46.76
N LYS A 14 -44.00 -17.78 46.34
CA LYS A 14 -44.64 -17.10 45.19
C LYS A 14 -44.85 -15.61 45.46
N THR A 15 -45.24 -15.22 46.68
CA THR A 15 -45.41 -13.80 47.04
C THR A 15 -44.11 -13.03 46.92
N ILE A 16 -43.00 -13.57 47.46
CA ILE A 16 -41.70 -12.88 47.46
C ILE A 16 -41.06 -12.92 46.08
N ALA A 17 -41.19 -14.03 45.36
CA ALA A 17 -40.65 -14.18 44.02
C ALA A 17 -41.40 -13.35 42.96
N SER A 18 -42.63 -12.88 43.26
CA SER A 18 -43.45 -12.09 42.35
C SER A 18 -42.72 -10.85 41.82
N PRO A 19 -42.95 -10.43 40.55
CA PRO A 19 -42.47 -9.15 40.04
C PRO A 19 -42.99 -7.96 40.84
N GLU A 20 -44.17 -8.09 41.46
CA GLU A 20 -44.76 -7.06 42.31
C GLU A 20 -44.01 -6.84 43.61
N MET A 21 -43.21 -7.81 44.04
CA MET A 21 -42.34 -7.72 45.21
C MET A 21 -40.90 -7.48 44.72
N ASP A 22 -40.65 -6.26 44.26
CA ASP A 22 -39.33 -5.82 43.77
C ASP A 22 -38.34 -5.56 44.92
N LEU A 23 -37.06 -5.45 44.57
CA LEU A 23 -36.00 -5.14 45.55
C LEU A 23 -36.26 -3.85 46.33
N GLU A 24 -36.84 -2.80 45.73
CA GLU A 24 -37.16 -1.54 46.43
C GLU A 24 -38.22 -1.74 47.52
N LYS A 25 -39.31 -2.44 47.22
CA LYS A 25 -40.32 -2.80 48.22
C LYS A 25 -39.73 -3.70 49.30
N LEU A 26 -38.89 -4.65 48.93
CA LEU A 26 -38.22 -5.51 49.90
C LEU A 26 -37.30 -4.69 50.80
N LYS A 27 -36.47 -3.79 50.26
CA LYS A 27 -35.57 -2.89 51.02
C LYS A 27 -36.33 -1.98 51.98
N GLY A 28 -37.50 -1.51 51.57
CA GLY A 28 -38.40 -0.68 52.39
C GLY A 28 -39.09 -1.40 53.54
N MET A 29 -39.03 -2.74 53.61
CA MET A 29 -39.55 -3.50 54.76
C MET A 29 -38.59 -3.46 55.95
N GLU A 30 -39.11 -3.70 57.15
CA GLU A 30 -38.26 -3.85 58.33
C GLU A 30 -37.47 -5.18 58.27
N GLU A 31 -36.21 -5.14 58.72
CA GLU A 31 -35.29 -6.30 58.70
C GLU A 31 -35.90 -7.55 59.35
N TYR A 32 -36.61 -7.39 60.47
CA TYR A 32 -37.20 -8.52 61.18
C TYR A 32 -38.25 -9.26 60.33
N ILE A 33 -38.99 -8.54 59.48
CA ILE A 33 -39.99 -9.12 58.57
C ILE A 33 -39.28 -9.94 57.49
N ARG A 34 -38.23 -9.38 56.87
CA ARG A 34 -37.42 -10.09 55.87
C ARG A 34 -36.75 -11.34 56.45
N ARG A 35 -36.31 -11.30 57.71
CA ARG A 35 -35.75 -12.47 58.42
C ARG A 35 -36.79 -13.54 58.67
N GLN A 36 -37.98 -13.16 59.14
CA GLN A 36 -39.10 -14.09 59.29
C GLN A 36 -39.49 -14.74 57.95
N TRP A 37 -39.43 -13.97 56.85
CA TRP A 37 -39.67 -14.48 55.52
C TRP A 37 -38.58 -15.46 55.08
N TRP A 38 -37.30 -15.16 55.32
CA TRP A 38 -36.19 -16.08 55.06
C TRP A 38 -36.37 -17.42 55.80
N ASP A 39 -36.68 -17.37 57.09
CA ASP A 39 -36.92 -18.57 57.91
C ASP A 39 -38.16 -19.34 57.46
N GLY A 40 -39.20 -18.61 57.01
CA GLY A 40 -40.37 -19.17 56.36
C GLY A 40 -40.03 -19.96 55.10
N ILE A 41 -39.21 -19.37 54.21
CA ILE A 41 -38.79 -20.03 52.96
C ILE A 41 -37.88 -21.24 53.25
N LYS A 42 -36.99 -21.16 54.24
CA LYS A 42 -36.16 -22.30 54.67
C LYS A 42 -37.00 -23.47 55.19
N ARG A 43 -38.06 -23.20 55.96
CA ARG A 43 -38.99 -24.25 56.42
C ARG A 43 -39.74 -24.89 55.25
N VAL A 44 -40.22 -24.08 54.31
CA VAL A 44 -40.89 -24.57 53.09
C VAL A 44 -39.95 -25.46 52.27
N GLU A 45 -38.70 -25.04 52.07
CA GLU A 45 -37.70 -25.84 51.37
C GLU A 45 -37.39 -27.15 52.10
N GLY A 46 -37.23 -27.11 53.43
CA GLY A 46 -36.98 -28.32 54.23
C GLY A 46 -38.13 -29.32 54.18
N GLU A 47 -39.37 -28.84 54.31
CA GLU A 47 -40.58 -29.66 54.16
C GLU A 47 -40.65 -30.26 52.75
N TYR A 48 -40.30 -29.49 51.72
CA TYR A 48 -40.32 -29.92 50.32
C TYR A 48 -39.28 -31.02 50.04
N LEU A 49 -38.03 -30.80 50.47
CA LEU A 49 -36.93 -31.74 50.30
C LEU A 49 -37.12 -33.04 51.10
N THR A 50 -37.81 -32.99 52.24
CA THR A 50 -38.00 -34.17 53.10
C THR A 50 -39.20 -35.00 52.65
N LYS A 51 -40.29 -34.35 52.21
CA LYS A 51 -41.56 -35.02 51.93
C LYS A 51 -41.70 -35.49 50.48
N PHE A 52 -41.15 -34.77 49.50
CA PHE A 52 -41.48 -34.99 48.08
C PHE A 52 -40.29 -35.41 47.21
N VAL A 53 -39.10 -34.90 47.48
CA VAL A 53 -37.89 -35.26 46.72
C VAL A 53 -37.51 -36.76 46.82
N PRO A 54 -37.62 -37.43 47.99
CA PRO A 54 -37.34 -38.88 48.10
C PRO A 54 -38.31 -39.77 47.33
N GLU A 55 -39.52 -39.28 47.03
CA GLU A 55 -40.55 -40.00 46.27
C GLU A 55 -40.39 -39.81 44.75
N GLY A 56 -39.35 -39.08 44.31
CA GLY A 56 -39.10 -38.76 42.90
C GLY A 56 -40.07 -37.71 42.31
N GLU A 57 -40.91 -37.10 43.15
CA GLU A 57 -41.86 -36.08 42.73
C GLU A 57 -41.23 -34.69 42.82
N THR A 58 -40.73 -34.15 41.70
CA THR A 58 -40.20 -32.78 41.62
C THR A 58 -41.24 -31.80 41.09
N ASN A 59 -41.37 -30.65 41.73
CA ASN A 59 -42.14 -29.50 41.29
C ASN A 59 -41.21 -28.30 41.02
N GLY A 60 -40.78 -28.18 39.76
CA GLY A 60 -39.94 -27.07 39.32
C GLY A 60 -40.54 -25.68 39.52
N PHE A 61 -41.86 -25.55 39.68
CA PHE A 61 -42.51 -24.25 39.96
C PHE A 61 -42.23 -23.78 41.39
N LEU A 62 -42.32 -24.69 42.35
CA LEU A 62 -42.03 -24.42 43.76
C LEU A 62 -40.53 -24.19 43.97
N GLU A 63 -39.68 -25.05 43.40
CA GLU A 63 -38.21 -24.92 43.43
C GLU A 63 -37.75 -23.55 42.91
N ALA A 64 -38.26 -23.14 41.75
CA ALA A 64 -37.99 -21.84 41.15
C ALA A 64 -38.39 -20.67 42.07
N ASN A 65 -39.55 -20.72 42.71
CA ASN A 65 -39.99 -19.67 43.64
C ASN A 65 -39.15 -19.62 44.91
N ILE A 66 -38.76 -20.78 45.44
CA ILE A 66 -37.87 -20.87 46.59
C ILE A 66 -36.52 -20.24 46.24
N ALA A 67 -35.94 -20.60 45.09
CA ALA A 67 -34.65 -20.05 44.64
C ALA A 67 -34.71 -18.52 44.44
N MET A 68 -35.71 -18.01 43.73
CA MET A 68 -35.84 -16.57 43.47
C MET A 68 -36.15 -15.77 44.74
N SER A 69 -37.06 -16.25 45.59
CA SER A 69 -37.42 -15.54 46.83
C SER A 69 -36.22 -15.39 47.75
N LYS A 70 -35.41 -16.44 47.89
CA LYS A 70 -34.14 -16.38 48.63
C LYS A 70 -33.16 -15.39 48.02
N LEU A 71 -33.00 -15.41 46.71
CA LEU A 71 -32.07 -14.51 46.03
C LEU A 71 -32.47 -13.05 46.22
N LYS A 72 -33.76 -12.71 46.05
CA LYS A 72 -34.28 -11.35 46.30
C LYS A 72 -34.08 -10.91 47.75
N LEU A 73 -34.35 -11.79 48.72
CA LEU A 73 -34.11 -11.50 50.13
C LEU A 73 -32.63 -11.25 50.41
N VAL A 74 -31.73 -12.12 49.92
CA VAL A 74 -30.27 -11.97 50.06
C VAL A 74 -29.79 -10.63 49.52
N VAL A 75 -30.21 -10.27 48.30
CA VAL A 75 -29.85 -8.99 47.68
C VAL A 75 -30.40 -7.82 48.50
N SER A 76 -31.63 -7.90 49.01
CA SER A 76 -32.21 -6.84 49.84
C SER A 76 -31.48 -6.63 51.17
N PHE A 77 -30.99 -7.70 51.83
CA PHE A 77 -30.16 -7.56 53.03
C PHE A 77 -28.81 -6.91 52.72
N LEU A 78 -28.15 -7.36 51.64
CA LEU A 78 -26.85 -6.83 51.24
C LEU A 78 -26.92 -5.36 50.85
N ASP A 79 -27.94 -4.97 50.09
CA ASP A 79 -28.13 -3.59 49.64
C ASP A 79 -28.47 -2.63 50.79
N ASN A 80 -29.08 -3.12 51.87
CA ASN A 80 -29.34 -2.36 53.09
C ASN A 80 -28.13 -2.34 54.06
N GLY A 81 -27.03 -3.03 53.76
CA GLY A 81 -25.88 -3.16 54.66
C GLY A 81 -26.17 -4.01 55.90
N GLU A 82 -27.20 -4.84 55.86
CA GLU A 82 -27.63 -5.70 56.97
C GLU A 82 -26.88 -7.04 56.98
N ARG A 83 -26.88 -7.73 58.12
CA ARG A 83 -26.25 -9.06 58.22
C ARG A 83 -27.03 -10.09 57.39
N CYS A 84 -26.50 -10.43 56.23
CA CYS A 84 -27.14 -11.37 55.32
C CYS A 84 -27.15 -12.81 55.88
N PRO A 85 -28.25 -13.57 55.74
CA PRO A 85 -28.27 -15.01 56.03
C PRO A 85 -27.32 -15.81 55.13
N GLU A 86 -26.86 -16.98 55.59
CA GLU A 86 -25.98 -17.85 54.78
C GLU A 86 -26.65 -18.29 53.47
N HIS A 87 -25.95 -18.06 52.35
CA HIS A 87 -26.44 -18.37 51.01
C HIS A 87 -25.33 -18.91 50.09
N GLY A 88 -25.73 -19.59 49.02
CA GLY A 88 -24.83 -20.11 47.98
C GLY A 88 -24.80 -19.30 46.68
N PHE A 89 -25.48 -18.14 46.64
CA PHE A 89 -25.54 -17.30 45.45
C PHE A 89 -24.22 -16.59 45.16
N LYS A 90 -23.87 -16.49 43.88
CA LYS A 90 -22.68 -15.80 43.38
C LYS A 90 -22.97 -14.34 43.03
N ASP A 91 -21.92 -13.52 42.93
CA ASP A 91 -22.02 -12.09 42.63
C ASP A 91 -22.68 -11.79 41.27
N ASP A 92 -22.47 -12.65 40.28
CA ASP A 92 -23.11 -12.56 38.96
C ASP A 92 -24.63 -12.76 39.05
N GLN A 93 -25.10 -13.71 39.85
CA GLN A 93 -26.53 -13.97 40.09
C GLN A 93 -27.18 -12.82 40.85
N MET A 94 -26.51 -12.27 41.85
CA MET A 94 -27.00 -11.11 42.62
C MET A 94 -27.03 -9.84 41.78
N GLY A 95 -25.97 -9.57 41.00
CA GLY A 95 -25.93 -8.47 40.04
C GLY A 95 -27.00 -8.59 38.97
N PHE A 96 -27.34 -9.81 38.55
CA PHE A 96 -28.41 -10.03 37.56
C PHE A 96 -29.79 -9.62 38.09
N VAL A 97 -30.12 -9.89 39.36
CA VAL A 97 -31.42 -9.51 39.95
C VAL A 97 -31.53 -8.00 40.10
N ARG A 98 -30.47 -7.35 40.60
CA ARG A 98 -30.41 -5.87 40.71
C ARG A 98 -30.68 -5.21 39.36
N ASN A 99 -29.96 -5.67 38.34
CA ASN A 99 -30.12 -5.21 36.97
C ASN A 99 -31.48 -5.56 36.34
N PHE A 100 -32.31 -6.39 36.95
CA PHE A 100 -33.63 -6.71 36.40
C PHE A 100 -34.73 -5.91 37.09
N ASP A 101 -34.65 -5.77 38.42
CA ASP A 101 -35.64 -5.03 39.21
C ASP A 101 -35.52 -3.50 39.06
N GLU A 102 -34.32 -2.95 38.81
CA GLU A 102 -34.12 -1.52 38.51
C GLU A 102 -34.88 -1.03 37.27
N PHE A 103 -35.34 -1.93 36.41
CA PHE A 103 -35.93 -1.62 35.11
C PHE A 103 -37.43 -1.83 35.03
N LYS A 104 -38.13 -1.71 36.17
CA LYS A 104 -39.59 -1.70 36.26
C LYS A 104 -40.26 -0.71 35.31
N ILE A 105 -39.55 0.35 34.89
CA ILE A 105 -40.05 1.30 33.89
C ILE A 105 -40.53 0.62 32.59
N TYR A 106 -39.90 -0.49 32.18
CA TYR A 106 -40.30 -1.24 30.99
C TYR A 106 -41.60 -2.03 31.15
N ASP A 107 -42.05 -2.29 32.38
CA ASP A 107 -43.38 -2.88 32.60
C ASP A 107 -44.49 -1.90 32.19
N ILE A 108 -44.22 -0.60 32.27
CA ILE A 108 -45.18 0.48 32.01
C ILE A 108 -45.11 0.97 30.55
N LEU A 109 -43.91 1.04 29.97
CA LEU A 109 -43.70 1.51 28.59
C LEU A 109 -44.22 0.51 27.55
N SER A 110 -44.94 0.95 26.52
CA SER A 110 -45.28 0.12 25.36
C SER A 110 -44.03 -0.31 24.57
N GLU A 111 -44.12 -1.37 23.78
CA GLU A 111 -43.01 -1.89 22.97
C GLU A 111 -42.37 -0.81 22.07
N ASN A 112 -43.22 0.08 21.53
CA ASN A 112 -42.82 1.24 20.73
C ASN A 112 -42.09 2.32 21.54
N GLU A 113 -42.54 2.59 22.76
CA GLU A 113 -41.88 3.54 23.67
C GLU A 113 -40.54 3.00 24.16
N ILE A 114 -40.44 1.68 24.37
CA ILE A 114 -39.18 1.00 24.70
C ILE A 114 -38.19 1.16 23.53
N ALA A 115 -38.63 0.94 22.29
CA ALA A 115 -37.78 1.10 21.10
C ALA A 115 -37.27 2.56 20.94
N GLU A 116 -38.14 3.55 21.15
CA GLU A 116 -37.76 4.98 21.14
C GLU A 116 -36.84 5.35 22.33
N TYR A 117 -37.08 4.78 23.50
CA TYR A 117 -36.24 5.00 24.69
C TYR A 117 -34.82 4.48 24.47
N VAL A 118 -34.67 3.30 23.84
CA VAL A 118 -33.37 2.73 23.44
C VAL A 118 -32.68 3.61 22.39
N ARG A 119 -33.42 4.15 21.41
CA ARG A 119 -32.87 5.04 20.36
C ARG A 119 -32.31 6.34 20.93
N ARG A 120 -32.96 6.93 21.94
CA ARG A 120 -32.60 8.25 22.49
C ARG A 120 -31.33 8.27 23.33
N GLY A 121 -30.63 7.13 23.47
CA GLY A 121 -29.24 7.11 23.92
C GLY A 121 -29.02 7.80 25.26
N ARG A 122 -29.76 7.40 26.31
CA ARG A 122 -29.17 7.53 27.65
C ARG A 122 -28.18 6.37 27.76
N GLU A 123 -26.91 6.70 27.56
CA GLU A 123 -25.76 5.87 27.90
C GLU A 123 -25.93 5.39 29.34
N ASP A 124 -26.51 4.22 29.49
CA ASP A 124 -26.33 3.44 30.67
C ASP A 124 -25.85 2.10 30.20
N GLU A 125 -24.61 1.78 30.59
CA GLU A 125 -24.01 0.45 30.52
C GLU A 125 -24.79 -0.60 31.36
N ARG A 126 -26.05 -0.31 31.72
CA ARG A 126 -26.89 -1.16 32.56
C ARG A 126 -27.43 -2.32 31.74
N GLY A 127 -27.39 -3.50 32.36
CA GLY A 127 -27.37 -4.80 31.69
C GLY A 127 -28.55 -5.12 30.76
N ILE A 128 -29.71 -4.47 30.90
CA ILE A 128 -30.92 -4.79 30.13
C ILE A 128 -30.91 -4.20 28.71
N VAL A 129 -30.43 -2.97 28.50
CA VAL A 129 -30.31 -2.40 27.13
C VAL A 129 -29.28 -3.18 26.31
N ARG A 130 -28.20 -3.61 26.98
CA ARG A 130 -27.20 -4.52 26.41
C ARG A 130 -27.80 -5.90 26.10
N LEU A 131 -28.61 -6.46 26.99
CA LEU A 131 -29.34 -7.73 26.77
C LEU A 131 -30.31 -7.63 25.59
N ALA A 132 -31.03 -6.52 25.44
CA ALA A 132 -31.95 -6.28 24.34
C ALA A 132 -31.20 -6.13 23.01
N LYS A 133 -30.07 -5.39 22.98
CA LYS A 133 -29.19 -5.28 21.81
C LYS A 133 -28.56 -6.63 21.44
N ASP A 134 -28.04 -7.38 22.42
CA ASP A 134 -27.44 -8.69 22.22
C ASP A 134 -28.44 -9.73 21.70
N ALA A 135 -29.68 -9.70 22.19
CA ALA A 135 -30.78 -10.55 21.70
C ALA A 135 -31.20 -10.17 20.27
N ALA A 136 -31.31 -8.87 19.98
CA ALA A 136 -31.63 -8.33 18.65
C ALA A 136 -30.60 -8.74 17.58
N LEU A 137 -29.30 -8.73 17.93
CA LEU A 137 -28.20 -9.04 17.01
C LEU A 137 -28.04 -10.54 16.73
N LYS A 138 -28.47 -11.42 17.65
CA LYS A 138 -28.21 -12.87 17.58
C LYS A 138 -29.43 -13.72 17.16
N GLY A 139 -30.58 -13.10 16.94
CA GLY A 139 -31.81 -13.74 16.45
C GLY A 139 -32.67 -14.39 17.55
N TYR A 140 -33.92 -14.73 17.18
CA TYR A 140 -34.90 -15.42 18.03
C TYR A 140 -34.30 -16.69 18.69
N ASP A 141 -34.73 -16.99 19.92
CA ASP A 141 -34.29 -18.09 20.83
C ASP A 141 -33.00 -17.89 21.67
N GLN A 142 -32.36 -16.72 21.64
CA GLN A 142 -31.07 -16.51 22.34
C GLN A 142 -31.17 -15.99 23.77
N MET A 143 -32.30 -15.42 24.21
CA MET A 143 -32.50 -15.02 25.62
C MET A 143 -32.40 -16.22 26.57
N ASP A 144 -32.94 -17.37 26.18
CA ASP A 144 -32.82 -18.63 26.92
C ASP A 144 -31.35 -19.07 27.09
N ARG A 145 -30.50 -18.85 26.08
CA ARG A 145 -29.06 -19.16 26.14
C ARG A 145 -28.29 -18.15 26.99
N ILE A 146 -28.62 -16.86 26.93
CA ILE A 146 -27.98 -15.82 27.74
C ILE A 146 -28.30 -16.05 29.22
N ILE A 147 -29.57 -16.31 29.56
CA ILE A 147 -30.00 -16.62 30.92
C ILE A 147 -29.33 -17.92 31.40
N GLY A 148 -29.32 -18.98 30.58
CA GLY A 148 -28.68 -20.25 30.91
C GLY A 148 -27.15 -20.17 31.06
N SER A 149 -26.50 -19.20 30.43
CA SER A 149 -25.04 -18.98 30.56
C SER A 149 -24.64 -18.26 31.84
N LYS A 150 -25.50 -17.40 32.38
CA LYS A 150 -25.25 -16.60 33.61
C LYS A 150 -25.90 -17.20 34.86
N ILE A 151 -26.93 -18.01 34.69
CA ILE A 151 -27.73 -18.58 35.77
C ILE A 151 -27.96 -20.06 35.48
N ARG A 152 -27.59 -20.93 36.42
CA ARG A 152 -27.75 -22.39 36.30
C ARG A 152 -29.01 -22.89 37.01
N GLY A 153 -29.61 -23.96 36.49
CA GLY A 153 -30.65 -24.75 37.18
C GLY A 153 -31.96 -23.99 37.44
N ASP A 154 -32.56 -24.22 38.61
CA ASP A 154 -33.91 -23.76 38.99
C ASP A 154 -34.08 -22.24 38.98
N LEU A 155 -32.98 -21.50 39.16
CA LEU A 155 -32.99 -20.04 39.12
C LEU A 155 -33.22 -19.52 37.69
N ALA A 156 -32.69 -20.20 36.66
CA ALA A 156 -32.95 -19.84 35.26
C ALA A 156 -34.43 -20.07 34.91
N LEU A 157 -34.99 -21.18 35.40
CA LEU A 157 -36.42 -21.49 35.29
C LEU A 157 -37.28 -20.44 35.99
N ALA A 158 -36.85 -19.98 37.18
CA ALA A 158 -37.50 -18.93 37.93
C ALA A 158 -37.50 -17.60 37.18
N PHE A 159 -36.35 -17.16 36.65
CA PHE A 159 -36.25 -15.94 35.86
C PHE A 159 -37.15 -15.98 34.63
N LYS A 160 -37.10 -17.08 33.86
CA LYS A 160 -37.93 -17.26 32.67
C LYS A 160 -39.42 -17.15 33.01
N ARG A 161 -39.85 -17.77 34.11
CA ARG A 161 -41.27 -17.82 34.47
C ARG A 161 -41.78 -16.52 35.08
N ILE A 162 -41.02 -15.95 36.02
CA ILE A 162 -41.44 -14.78 36.80
C ILE A 162 -41.40 -13.53 35.94
N TYR A 163 -40.40 -13.42 35.07
CA TYR A 163 -40.21 -12.28 34.20
C TYR A 163 -40.55 -12.58 32.73
N SER A 164 -41.33 -13.64 32.46
CA SER A 164 -41.68 -14.03 31.08
C SER A 164 -42.29 -12.89 30.29
N ASP A 165 -43.18 -12.11 30.91
CA ASP A 165 -43.89 -11.03 30.22
C ASP A 165 -42.95 -9.87 29.93
N ARG A 166 -42.09 -9.50 30.88
CA ARG A 166 -41.05 -8.49 30.67
C ARG A 166 -40.10 -8.92 29.56
N LEU A 167 -39.58 -10.16 29.61
CA LEU A 167 -38.69 -10.73 28.60
C LEU A 167 -39.33 -10.72 27.20
N LYS A 168 -40.58 -11.19 27.08
CA LYS A 168 -41.32 -11.12 25.81
C LYS A 168 -41.49 -9.69 25.33
N LYS A 169 -41.83 -8.76 26.21
CA LYS A 169 -41.99 -7.34 25.87
C LYS A 169 -40.68 -6.71 25.40
N MET A 170 -39.55 -7.11 25.98
CA MET A 170 -38.22 -6.70 25.53
C MET A 170 -37.86 -7.31 24.16
N GLU A 171 -38.20 -8.58 23.94
CA GLU A 171 -38.03 -9.27 22.67
C GLU A 171 -38.88 -8.62 21.57
N PHE A 172 -40.15 -8.31 21.85
CA PHE A 172 -41.02 -7.56 20.95
C PHE A 172 -40.52 -6.13 20.73
N ALA A 173 -40.02 -5.43 21.75
CA ALA A 173 -39.44 -4.09 21.57
C ALA A 173 -38.16 -4.12 20.72
N ALA A 174 -37.33 -5.16 20.84
CA ALA A 174 -36.17 -5.38 20.00
C ALA A 174 -36.59 -5.67 18.54
N THR A 175 -37.62 -6.48 18.35
CA THR A 175 -38.21 -6.75 17.03
C THR A 175 -38.86 -5.49 16.44
N GLU A 176 -39.63 -4.73 17.20
CA GLU A 176 -40.19 -3.45 16.78
C GLU A 176 -39.09 -2.44 16.44
N TYR A 177 -38.00 -2.41 17.21
CA TYR A 177 -36.83 -1.60 16.87
C TYR A 177 -36.22 -2.03 15.53
N ILE A 178 -36.03 -3.33 15.30
CA ILE A 178 -35.54 -3.87 14.03
C ILE A 178 -36.53 -3.61 12.88
N ILE A 179 -37.83 -3.73 13.11
CA ILE A 179 -38.87 -3.54 12.09
C ILE A 179 -38.98 -2.06 11.72
N LYS A 180 -38.91 -1.18 12.72
CA LYS A 180 -39.15 0.26 12.57
C LYS A 180 -37.91 1.04 12.13
N TYR A 181 -36.72 0.57 12.49
CA TYR A 181 -35.45 1.22 12.19
C TYR A 181 -34.48 0.33 11.38
N GLY A 182 -34.82 -0.92 11.10
CA GLY A 182 -34.01 -1.86 10.31
C GLY A 182 -32.90 -2.56 11.09
N ILE A 183 -32.38 -3.68 10.55
CA ILE A 183 -30.95 -4.04 10.68
C ILE A 183 -30.25 -3.26 9.56
N GLY A 184 -30.19 -1.94 9.71
CA GLY A 184 -30.04 -1.01 8.60
C GLY A 184 -30.27 0.43 9.06
N PRO A 185 -30.42 1.40 8.13
CA PRO A 185 -30.07 2.81 8.33
C PRO A 185 -30.69 3.44 9.60
N GLY A 186 -29.83 3.99 10.47
CA GLY A 186 -30.16 4.49 11.81
C GLY A 186 -29.58 3.67 13.00
N GLY A 187 -28.77 2.63 12.75
CA GLY A 187 -28.15 1.76 13.76
C GLY A 187 -26.67 1.38 13.47
N VAL A 188 -26.08 0.48 14.28
CA VAL A 188 -24.64 0.11 14.36
C VAL A 188 -23.92 -0.18 13.01
N TRP A 189 -24.65 -0.49 11.94
CA TRP A 189 -24.09 -0.71 10.59
C TRP A 189 -23.83 0.59 9.79
N GLU A 190 -24.43 1.71 10.19
CA GLU A 190 -24.30 3.01 9.49
C GLU A 190 -22.87 3.59 9.59
N ASP A 191 -22.10 3.19 10.60
CA ASP A 191 -20.68 3.54 10.71
C ASP A 191 -19.81 2.78 9.70
N ILE A 192 -20.18 1.55 9.31
CA ILE A 192 -19.41 0.72 8.35
C ILE A 192 -19.70 1.15 6.92
N GLU A 193 -20.97 1.15 6.52
CA GLU A 193 -21.36 1.61 5.19
C GLU A 193 -21.05 3.09 5.04
N GLY A 194 -21.21 3.91 6.08
CA GLY A 194 -20.81 5.31 6.09
C GLY A 194 -19.30 5.49 5.95
N ALA A 195 -18.48 4.72 6.66
CA ALA A 195 -17.02 4.78 6.50
C ALA A 195 -16.57 4.28 5.12
N ILE A 196 -17.11 3.18 4.62
CA ILE A 196 -16.77 2.65 3.30
C ILE A 196 -17.26 3.59 2.20
N ALA A 197 -18.51 4.09 2.28
CA ALA A 197 -19.07 5.01 1.30
C ALA A 197 -18.34 6.35 1.30
N LYS A 198 -18.03 6.93 2.47
CA LYS A 198 -17.24 8.16 2.55
C LYS A 198 -15.83 7.96 2.00
N SER A 199 -15.22 6.80 2.25
CA SER A 199 -13.91 6.45 1.67
C SER A 199 -13.98 6.31 0.15
N ALA A 200 -15.00 5.62 -0.35
CA ALA A 200 -15.22 5.44 -1.78
C ALA A 200 -15.53 6.77 -2.49
N GLU A 201 -16.30 7.65 -1.86
CA GLU A 201 -16.60 9.00 -2.35
C GLU A 201 -15.34 9.86 -2.41
N GLU A 202 -14.54 9.89 -1.33
CA GLU A 202 -13.27 10.62 -1.30
C GLU A 202 -12.30 10.10 -2.35
N ARG A 203 -12.18 8.77 -2.50
CA ARG A 203 -11.41 8.15 -3.58
C ARG A 203 -11.93 8.60 -4.95
N GLY A 204 -13.24 8.62 -5.15
CA GLY A 204 -13.87 9.12 -6.37
C GLY A 204 -13.47 10.55 -6.69
N ARG A 205 -13.55 11.45 -5.70
CA ARG A 205 -13.11 12.85 -5.84
C ARG A 205 -11.61 12.97 -6.14
N ILE A 206 -10.79 12.12 -5.54
CA ILE A 206 -9.35 12.07 -5.82
C ILE A 206 -9.11 11.67 -7.27
N ILE A 207 -9.78 10.63 -7.78
CA ILE A 207 -9.69 10.18 -9.17
C ILE A 207 -10.13 11.28 -10.12
N GLU A 208 -11.28 11.91 -9.88
CA GLU A 208 -11.78 13.03 -10.69
C GLU A 208 -10.80 14.21 -10.69
N GLY A 209 -10.29 14.58 -9.51
CA GLY A 209 -9.31 15.64 -9.37
C GLY A 209 -7.98 15.33 -10.08
N ILE A 210 -7.53 14.07 -10.09
CA ILE A 210 -6.35 13.65 -10.83
C ILE A 210 -6.60 13.75 -12.32
N ASN A 211 -7.73 13.23 -12.80
CA ASN A 211 -8.09 13.30 -14.22
C ASN A 211 -8.19 14.75 -14.70
N GLN A 212 -8.69 15.65 -13.85
CA GLN A 212 -8.70 17.08 -14.16
C GLN A 212 -7.27 17.65 -14.20
N SER A 213 -6.44 17.40 -13.18
CA SER A 213 -5.04 17.88 -13.17
C SER A 213 -4.24 17.32 -14.35
N LEU A 214 -4.45 16.06 -14.73
CA LEU A 214 -3.82 15.44 -15.88
C LEU A 214 -4.33 16.00 -17.20
N SER A 215 -5.61 16.34 -17.31
CA SER A 215 -6.18 17.01 -18.50
C SER A 215 -5.66 18.45 -18.66
N GLU A 216 -5.51 19.17 -17.55
CA GLU A 216 -4.87 20.49 -17.51
C GLU A 216 -3.38 20.39 -17.89
N LEU A 217 -2.70 19.35 -17.40
CA LEU A 217 -1.34 19.02 -17.79
C LEU A 217 -1.29 18.66 -19.29
N GLU A 218 -2.14 17.79 -19.81
CA GLU A 218 -2.23 17.44 -21.25
C GLU A 218 -2.46 18.66 -22.13
N THR A 219 -3.30 19.58 -21.68
CA THR A 219 -3.53 20.85 -22.38
C THR A 219 -2.26 21.71 -22.40
N SER A 220 -1.46 21.65 -21.33
CA SER A 220 -0.15 22.30 -21.23
C SER A 220 0.95 21.54 -21.98
N LEU A 221 0.84 20.21 -22.08
CA LEU A 221 1.74 19.29 -22.80
C LEU A 221 1.55 19.38 -24.32
N LYS A 222 0.49 20.04 -24.83
CA LYS A 222 0.47 20.50 -26.24
C LYS A 222 1.70 21.37 -26.58
N GLY A 223 2.32 22.00 -25.57
CA GLY A 223 3.61 22.68 -25.71
C GLY A 223 4.83 21.80 -25.44
N GLU A 224 4.69 20.56 -24.95
CA GLU A 224 5.81 19.64 -24.72
C GLU A 224 6.46 19.20 -26.02
N GLU A 225 5.64 18.85 -27.02
CA GLU A 225 6.13 18.49 -28.35
C GLU A 225 6.87 19.68 -28.97
N GLU A 226 6.35 20.90 -28.83
CA GLU A 226 7.03 22.13 -29.27
C GLU A 226 8.35 22.40 -28.49
N VAL A 227 8.39 22.08 -27.20
CA VAL A 227 9.61 22.22 -26.37
C VAL A 227 10.65 21.18 -26.78
N LYS A 228 10.25 19.94 -27.05
CA LYS A 228 11.12 18.87 -27.55
C LYS A 228 11.63 19.19 -28.95
N GLU A 229 10.76 19.58 -29.87
CA GLU A 229 11.14 20.02 -31.21
C GLU A 229 12.06 21.25 -31.16
N GLY A 230 11.76 22.21 -30.31
CA GLY A 230 12.59 23.38 -30.04
C GLY A 230 13.98 22.97 -29.53
N GLY A 231 14.02 22.04 -28.57
CA GLY A 231 15.25 21.44 -28.04
C GLY A 231 16.09 20.76 -29.12
N MET A 232 15.49 19.88 -29.93
CA MET A 232 16.17 19.23 -31.06
C MET A 232 16.68 20.24 -32.09
N ARG A 233 15.90 21.29 -32.38
CA ARG A 233 16.32 22.37 -33.29
C ARG A 233 17.54 23.10 -32.73
N LEU A 234 17.52 23.47 -31.45
CA LEU A 234 18.65 24.10 -30.79
C LEU A 234 19.89 23.20 -30.82
N GLU A 235 19.71 21.91 -30.54
CA GLU A 235 20.79 20.95 -30.59
C GLU A 235 21.42 20.88 -31.99
N GLY A 236 20.60 20.83 -33.03
CA GLY A 236 21.07 20.85 -34.42
C GLY A 236 21.79 22.16 -34.81
N ILE A 237 21.33 23.31 -34.31
CA ILE A 237 22.03 24.59 -34.52
C ILE A 237 23.38 24.58 -33.78
N LEU A 238 23.39 24.10 -32.54
CA LEU A 238 24.59 24.05 -31.72
C LEU A 238 25.66 23.13 -32.32
N ARG A 239 25.28 21.95 -32.81
CA ARG A 239 26.17 21.03 -33.55
C ARG A 239 26.81 21.71 -34.77
N ARG A 240 26.02 22.46 -35.55
CA ARG A 240 26.55 23.23 -36.70
C ARG A 240 27.52 24.32 -36.27
N LEU A 241 27.24 25.01 -35.16
CA LEU A 241 28.16 26.02 -34.61
C LEU A 241 29.46 25.38 -34.12
N GLU A 242 29.39 24.24 -33.43
CA GLU A 242 30.56 23.48 -32.99
C GLU A 242 31.45 23.11 -34.19
N ARG A 243 30.86 22.64 -35.29
CA ARG A 243 31.60 22.38 -36.54
C ARG A 243 32.29 23.62 -37.10
N GLU A 244 31.55 24.71 -37.29
CA GLU A 244 32.11 25.94 -37.88
C GLU A 244 33.24 26.54 -37.03
N VAL A 245 33.17 26.38 -35.70
CA VAL A 245 34.23 26.80 -34.76
C VAL A 245 35.48 25.94 -34.90
N VAL A 246 35.33 24.61 -34.97
CA VAL A 246 36.46 23.68 -35.03
C VAL A 246 37.17 23.73 -36.39
N GLU A 247 36.41 23.76 -37.48
CA GLU A 247 36.95 23.81 -38.85
C GLU A 247 37.45 25.21 -39.24
N LYS A 248 37.19 26.22 -38.41
CA LYS A 248 37.52 27.63 -38.66
C LYS A 248 37.00 28.14 -40.00
N GLU A 249 35.88 27.59 -40.48
CA GLU A 249 35.28 27.93 -41.79
C GLU A 249 34.88 29.41 -41.88
N LYS A 250 34.60 30.04 -40.73
CA LYS A 250 34.14 31.43 -40.64
C LYS A 250 35.01 32.24 -39.68
N GLY A 251 35.12 33.54 -39.98
CA GLY A 251 35.75 34.50 -39.08
C GLY A 251 35.00 34.63 -37.75
N LYS A 252 35.73 34.98 -36.70
CA LYS A 252 35.23 35.13 -35.31
C LYS A 252 33.98 36.02 -35.21
N GLU A 253 33.91 37.10 -35.98
CA GLU A 253 32.75 38.00 -35.98
C GLU A 253 31.47 37.33 -36.50
N ALA A 254 31.56 36.56 -37.59
CA ALA A 254 30.42 35.84 -38.15
C ALA A 254 29.90 34.72 -37.22
N LEU A 255 30.81 34.06 -36.50
CA LEU A 255 30.47 33.07 -35.47
C LEU A 255 29.79 33.72 -34.26
N ASN A 256 30.28 34.87 -33.81
CA ASN A 256 29.65 35.63 -32.72
C ASN A 256 28.23 36.10 -33.07
N SER A 257 27.98 36.57 -34.30
CA SER A 257 26.63 36.95 -34.72
C SER A 257 25.65 35.78 -34.66
N ARG A 258 26.05 34.59 -35.12
CA ARG A 258 25.21 33.39 -35.03
C ARG A 258 25.00 32.89 -33.61
N LEU A 259 25.99 33.09 -32.75
CA LEU A 259 25.86 32.78 -31.32
C LEU A 259 24.78 33.65 -30.66
N ILE A 260 24.71 34.94 -31.02
CA ILE A 260 23.68 35.86 -30.54
C ILE A 260 22.28 35.42 -31.02
N GLU A 261 22.16 35.00 -32.28
CA GLU A 261 20.91 34.43 -32.82
C GLU A 261 20.50 33.16 -32.04
N PHE A 262 21.45 32.25 -31.80
CA PHE A 262 21.22 31.05 -31.01
C PHE A 262 20.75 31.37 -29.58
N GLU A 263 21.33 32.37 -28.92
CA GLU A 263 20.87 32.81 -27.60
C GLU A 263 19.46 33.41 -27.60
N GLY A 264 19.04 34.00 -28.73
CA GLY A 264 17.66 34.41 -28.98
C GLY A 264 16.71 33.22 -28.99
N ASP A 265 16.95 32.26 -29.90
CA ASP A 265 16.17 31.02 -30.03
C ASP A 265 16.12 30.24 -28.70
N LYS A 266 17.26 30.18 -27.99
CA LYS A 266 17.37 29.57 -26.67
C LYS A 266 16.46 30.24 -25.65
N ARG A 267 16.46 31.58 -25.54
CA ARG A 267 15.57 32.24 -24.55
C ARG A 267 14.10 31.94 -24.81
N GLU A 268 13.68 31.83 -26.07
CA GLU A 268 12.30 31.49 -26.42
C GLU A 268 11.93 30.07 -25.96
N VAL A 269 12.73 29.06 -26.31
CA VAL A 269 12.47 27.66 -25.95
C VAL A 269 12.52 27.46 -24.44
N TRP A 270 13.48 28.08 -23.76
CA TRP A 270 13.57 28.02 -22.29
C TRP A 270 12.37 28.66 -21.59
N GLY A 271 11.81 29.74 -22.15
CA GLY A 271 10.60 30.36 -21.61
C GLY A 271 9.38 29.45 -21.71
N ARG A 272 9.29 28.61 -22.75
CA ARG A 272 8.25 27.57 -22.87
C ARG A 272 8.51 26.42 -21.89
N TYR A 273 9.77 26.01 -21.76
CA TYR A 273 10.18 25.00 -20.79
C TYR A 273 9.83 25.39 -19.35
N GLU A 274 10.09 26.63 -18.93
CA GLU A 274 9.75 27.07 -17.56
C GLU A 274 8.25 26.98 -17.26
N LYS A 275 7.39 27.28 -18.25
CA LYS A 275 5.93 27.10 -18.09
C LYS A 275 5.57 25.64 -17.89
N LEU A 276 6.15 24.75 -18.69
CA LEU A 276 5.92 23.31 -18.59
C LEU A 276 6.42 22.75 -17.26
N LYS A 277 7.61 23.18 -16.81
CA LYS A 277 8.18 22.81 -15.52
C LYS A 277 7.26 23.20 -14.36
N ASN A 278 6.70 24.41 -14.39
CA ASN A 278 5.76 24.85 -13.36
C ASN A 278 4.48 23.98 -13.36
N ALA A 279 3.95 23.61 -14.53
CA ALA A 279 2.80 22.72 -14.64
C ALA A 279 3.08 21.31 -14.09
N TRP A 280 4.27 20.76 -14.35
CA TRP A 280 4.72 19.51 -13.73
C TRP A 280 4.84 19.64 -12.21
N ASP A 281 5.45 20.72 -11.70
CA ASP A 281 5.62 20.96 -10.27
C ASP A 281 4.27 21.08 -9.53
N GLU A 282 3.29 21.75 -10.14
CA GLU A 282 1.93 21.85 -9.62
C GLU A 282 1.22 20.48 -9.58
N SER A 283 1.39 19.69 -10.65
CA SER A 283 0.80 18.34 -10.75
C SER A 283 1.41 17.37 -9.73
N ILE A 284 2.73 17.37 -9.58
CA ILE A 284 3.45 16.58 -8.57
C ILE A 284 2.98 16.97 -7.16
N ALA A 285 2.92 18.26 -6.84
CA ALA A 285 2.46 18.74 -5.54
C ALA A 285 0.97 18.40 -5.28
N ALA A 286 0.13 18.32 -6.31
CA ALA A 286 -1.25 17.87 -6.19
C ALA A 286 -1.33 16.36 -5.90
N ILE A 287 -0.51 15.54 -6.56
CA ILE A 287 -0.40 14.09 -6.29
C ILE A 287 0.06 13.84 -4.85
N GLU A 288 1.13 14.50 -4.40
CA GLU A 288 1.67 14.35 -3.04
C GLU A 288 0.62 14.69 -1.96
N ARG A 289 -0.16 15.77 -2.17
CA ARG A 289 -1.26 16.13 -1.25
C ARG A 289 -2.34 15.04 -1.20
N ARG A 290 -2.71 14.47 -2.35
CA ARG A 290 -3.74 13.41 -2.43
C ARG A 290 -3.28 12.10 -1.81
N LYS A 291 -2.00 11.73 -1.96
CA LYS A 291 -1.40 10.57 -1.26
C LYS A 291 -1.54 10.70 0.25
N LYS A 292 -1.24 11.89 0.81
CA LYS A 292 -1.43 12.14 2.25
C LYS A 292 -2.89 11.99 2.70
N THR A 293 -3.85 12.40 1.87
CA THR A 293 -5.29 12.18 2.13
C THR A 293 -5.63 10.69 2.13
N LEU A 294 -5.09 9.91 1.19
CA LEU A 294 -5.28 8.45 1.15
C LEU A 294 -4.68 7.76 2.38
N ASP A 295 -3.48 8.16 2.83
CA ASP A 295 -2.84 7.60 4.02
C ASP A 295 -3.67 7.88 5.29
N ALA A 296 -4.20 9.09 5.43
CA ALA A 296 -5.12 9.42 6.53
C ALA A 296 -6.38 8.55 6.49
N ARG A 297 -6.93 8.30 5.30
CA ARG A 297 -8.13 7.48 5.14
C ARG A 297 -7.89 6.00 5.38
N GLU A 298 -6.74 5.49 4.96
CA GLU A 298 -6.29 4.13 5.25
C GLU A 298 -6.24 3.90 6.77
N LEU A 299 -5.70 4.86 7.52
CA LEU A 299 -5.65 4.82 8.98
C LEU A 299 -7.06 4.81 9.60
N GLU A 300 -7.93 5.74 9.19
CA GLU A 300 -9.31 5.82 9.68
C GLU A 300 -10.10 4.52 9.43
N LEU A 301 -9.91 3.89 8.25
CA LEU A 301 -10.55 2.61 7.92
C LEU A 301 -10.01 1.46 8.75
N LYS A 302 -8.70 1.37 8.97
CA LYS A 302 -8.10 0.34 9.84
C LYS A 302 -8.59 0.47 11.28
N GLU A 303 -8.65 1.69 11.80
CA GLU A 303 -9.19 1.96 13.15
C GLU A 303 -10.68 1.62 13.25
N ALA A 304 -11.46 1.82 12.19
CA ALA A 304 -12.87 1.42 12.13
C ALA A 304 -13.03 -0.10 12.09
N GLU A 305 -12.22 -0.79 11.28
CA GLU A 305 -12.19 -2.25 11.18
C GLU A 305 -11.81 -2.89 12.53
N GLU A 306 -10.75 -2.40 13.17
CA GLU A 306 -10.27 -2.92 14.46
C GLU A 306 -11.29 -2.76 15.58
N ARG A 307 -11.95 -1.59 15.67
CA ARG A 307 -13.00 -1.34 16.66
C ARG A 307 -14.16 -2.33 16.56
N GLN A 308 -14.40 -2.89 15.38
CA GLN A 308 -15.57 -3.71 15.11
C GLN A 308 -15.20 -5.18 14.80
N ARG A 309 -13.92 -5.54 14.87
CA ARG A 309 -13.37 -6.84 14.49
C ARG A 309 -14.04 -8.04 15.16
N ALA A 310 -14.56 -7.87 16.38
CA ALA A 310 -15.27 -8.92 17.13
C ALA A 310 -16.76 -9.07 16.73
N GLU A 311 -17.34 -8.08 16.04
CA GLU A 311 -18.76 -7.96 15.72
C GLU A 311 -19.05 -8.00 14.20
N LEU A 312 -18.03 -7.81 13.36
CA LEU A 312 -18.14 -7.83 11.91
C LEU A 312 -18.47 -9.24 11.38
N LYS A 313 -19.53 -9.32 10.56
CA LYS A 313 -19.76 -10.50 9.70
C LYS A 313 -18.68 -10.56 8.62
N ASP A 314 -18.41 -11.76 8.10
CA ASP A 314 -17.41 -11.99 7.03
C ASP A 314 -17.59 -11.05 5.82
N THR A 315 -18.83 -10.71 5.47
CA THR A 315 -19.14 -9.78 4.36
C THR A 315 -18.64 -8.35 4.60
N ALA A 316 -18.73 -7.86 5.84
CA ALA A 316 -18.29 -6.51 6.20
C ALA A 316 -16.77 -6.41 6.25
N ARG A 317 -16.14 -7.46 6.78
CA ARG A 317 -14.68 -7.61 6.75
C ARG A 317 -14.15 -7.64 5.32
N GLN A 318 -14.78 -8.41 4.43
CA GLN A 318 -14.43 -8.40 3.00
C GLN A 318 -14.58 -7.01 2.37
N ALA A 319 -15.58 -6.23 2.78
CA ALA A 319 -15.78 -4.88 2.26
C ALA A 319 -14.65 -3.92 2.69
N PHE A 320 -14.21 -3.98 3.95
CA PHE A 320 -13.02 -3.24 4.43
C PHE A 320 -11.75 -3.68 3.71
N GLU A 321 -11.52 -4.99 3.59
CA GLU A 321 -10.35 -5.55 2.89
C GLU A 321 -10.30 -5.09 1.42
N ASN A 322 -11.45 -5.10 0.74
CA ASN A 322 -11.56 -4.62 -0.64
C ASN A 322 -11.30 -3.12 -0.75
N GLU A 323 -11.84 -2.31 0.17
CA GLU A 323 -11.66 -0.87 0.17
C GLU A 323 -10.20 -0.46 0.45
N LEU A 324 -9.56 -1.11 1.43
CA LEU A 324 -8.12 -0.94 1.71
C LEU A 324 -7.26 -1.35 0.50
N ARG A 325 -7.65 -2.42 -0.20
CA ARG A 325 -6.98 -2.82 -1.44
C ARG A 325 -7.14 -1.75 -2.53
N ASN A 326 -8.33 -1.17 -2.68
CA ASN A 326 -8.57 -0.10 -3.66
C ASN A 326 -7.73 1.16 -3.36
N ILE A 327 -7.61 1.55 -2.09
CA ILE A 327 -6.75 2.66 -1.67
C ILE A 327 -5.29 2.37 -2.00
N ASN A 328 -4.81 1.17 -1.68
CA ASN A 328 -3.43 0.78 -1.99
C ASN A 328 -3.13 0.78 -3.48
N THR A 329 -4.03 0.22 -4.30
CA THR A 329 -3.89 0.25 -5.77
C THR A 329 -3.81 1.69 -6.29
N LEU A 330 -4.70 2.58 -5.83
CA LEU A 330 -4.67 3.98 -6.27
C LEU A 330 -3.40 4.70 -5.80
N ARG A 331 -2.88 4.38 -4.60
CA ARG A 331 -1.62 4.94 -4.11
C ARG A 331 -0.44 4.50 -4.99
N GLU A 332 -0.38 3.22 -5.36
CA GLU A 332 0.66 2.70 -6.26
C GLU A 332 0.58 3.34 -7.66
N GLU A 333 -0.63 3.56 -8.19
CA GLU A 333 -0.84 4.27 -9.46
C GLU A 333 -0.38 5.72 -9.37
N LEU A 334 -0.70 6.41 -8.26
CA LEU A 334 -0.24 7.77 -8.00
C LEU A 334 1.28 7.85 -7.87
N GLU A 335 1.91 6.88 -7.23
CA GLU A 335 3.37 6.79 -7.11
C GLU A 335 4.06 6.60 -8.45
N LYS A 336 3.54 5.70 -9.28
CA LYS A 336 4.03 5.52 -10.65
C LYS A 336 3.90 6.81 -11.44
N LYS A 337 2.76 7.50 -11.35
CA LYS A 337 2.54 8.74 -12.09
C LYS A 337 3.43 9.87 -11.61
N GLU A 338 3.62 10.00 -10.30
CA GLU A 338 4.56 10.95 -9.69
C GLU A 338 5.99 10.72 -10.18
N ALA A 339 6.44 9.45 -10.21
CA ALA A 339 7.75 9.07 -10.70
C ALA A 339 7.94 9.35 -12.20
N GLU A 340 6.91 9.07 -13.02
CA GLU A 340 6.90 9.38 -14.45
C GLU A 340 7.07 10.89 -14.69
N LEU A 341 6.26 11.73 -14.03
CA LEU A 341 6.34 13.19 -14.16
C LEU A 341 7.67 13.76 -13.65
N LYS A 342 8.22 13.20 -12.56
CA LYS A 342 9.56 13.56 -12.07
C LYS A 342 10.63 13.20 -13.11
N GLY A 343 10.55 12.01 -13.72
CA GLY A 343 11.46 11.57 -14.77
C GLY A 343 11.41 12.45 -16.02
N GLU A 344 10.21 12.80 -16.50
CA GLU A 344 10.03 13.73 -17.64
C GLU A 344 10.64 15.10 -17.35
N ARG A 345 10.35 15.67 -16.17
CA ARG A 345 10.89 16.95 -15.72
C ARG A 345 12.42 16.92 -15.65
N GLU A 346 12.98 15.87 -15.05
CA GLU A 346 14.43 15.71 -14.91
C GLU A 346 15.12 15.52 -16.26
N GLY A 347 14.49 14.82 -17.20
CA GLY A 347 14.97 14.66 -18.57
C GLY A 347 15.13 16.01 -19.27
N VAL A 348 14.10 16.85 -19.26
CA VAL A 348 14.18 18.15 -19.94
C VAL A 348 15.10 19.15 -19.20
N GLU A 349 15.16 19.11 -17.87
CA GLU A 349 16.16 19.89 -17.10
C GLU A 349 17.59 19.44 -17.38
N TYR A 350 17.78 18.16 -17.71
CA TYR A 350 19.05 17.62 -18.15
C TYR A 350 19.43 18.17 -19.53
N ASP A 351 18.56 18.03 -20.52
CA ASP A 351 18.78 18.52 -21.89
C ASP A 351 19.11 20.02 -21.89
N LYS A 352 18.36 20.78 -21.10
CA LYS A 352 18.60 22.21 -20.87
C LYS A 352 20.03 22.49 -20.40
N ARG A 353 20.49 21.75 -19.38
CA ARG A 353 21.85 21.92 -18.82
C ARG A 353 22.92 21.49 -19.81
N GLU A 354 22.69 20.43 -20.59
CA GLU A 354 23.63 19.99 -21.61
C GLU A 354 23.85 21.07 -22.66
N VAL A 355 22.76 21.65 -23.18
CA VAL A 355 22.84 22.73 -24.18
C VAL A 355 23.54 23.97 -23.60
N GLU A 356 23.31 24.30 -22.34
CA GLU A 356 24.02 25.41 -21.66
C GLU A 356 25.51 25.14 -21.47
N GLU A 357 25.88 23.93 -21.06
CA GLU A 357 27.27 23.54 -20.88
C GLU A 357 28.03 23.58 -22.21
N ARG A 358 27.45 23.01 -23.27
CA ARG A 358 28.01 23.01 -24.62
C ARG A 358 28.15 24.41 -25.18
N LEU A 359 27.13 25.26 -25.00
CA LEU A 359 27.21 26.68 -25.36
C LEU A 359 28.36 27.39 -24.62
N GLY A 360 28.54 27.08 -23.32
CA GLY A 360 29.65 27.60 -22.52
C GLY A 360 31.02 27.18 -23.05
N LYS A 361 31.18 25.90 -23.42
CA LYS A 361 32.41 25.38 -24.04
C LYS A 361 32.68 26.08 -25.38
N LEU A 362 31.66 26.26 -26.21
CA LEU A 362 31.77 26.93 -27.50
C LEU A 362 32.25 28.38 -27.35
N LYS A 363 31.70 29.13 -26.38
CA LYS A 363 32.15 30.48 -26.04
C LYS A 363 33.62 30.51 -25.61
N ALA A 364 34.01 29.58 -24.73
CA ALA A 364 35.41 29.49 -24.28
C ALA A 364 36.37 29.22 -25.44
N ILE A 365 36.00 28.37 -26.41
CA ILE A 365 36.81 28.12 -27.61
C ILE A 365 36.92 29.38 -28.48
N LEU A 366 35.81 30.10 -28.70
CA LEU A 366 35.81 31.37 -29.46
C LEU A 366 36.66 32.47 -28.79
N GLU A 367 36.77 32.43 -27.46
CA GLU A 367 37.63 33.30 -26.65
C GLU A 367 39.11 32.88 -26.64
N GLY A 368 39.45 31.75 -27.27
CA GLY A 368 40.82 31.27 -27.45
C GLY A 368 41.17 30.00 -26.65
N GLY A 369 40.19 29.33 -26.05
CA GLY A 369 40.35 28.05 -25.38
C GLY A 369 40.56 26.86 -26.33
N GLU A 370 41.16 25.79 -25.82
CA GLU A 370 41.37 24.55 -26.58
C GLU A 370 40.10 23.67 -26.62
N VAL A 371 39.88 22.99 -27.75
CA VAL A 371 38.83 21.98 -27.91
C VAL A 371 39.29 20.69 -27.22
N LYS A 372 38.74 20.41 -26.04
CA LYS A 372 39.00 19.13 -25.35
C LYS A 372 38.19 18.01 -26.02
N ARG A 373 38.82 16.84 -26.22
CA ARG A 373 38.20 15.58 -26.67
C ARG A 373 37.67 15.55 -28.11
N PHE A 374 38.42 16.13 -29.05
CA PHE A 374 38.10 16.04 -30.48
C PHE A 374 38.49 14.68 -31.05
N VAL A 375 37.49 13.88 -31.43
CA VAL A 375 37.71 12.56 -32.05
C VAL A 375 37.03 12.50 -33.41
N THR A 376 37.80 12.21 -34.46
CA THR A 376 37.26 12.04 -35.82
C THR A 376 36.58 10.67 -35.97
N ARG A 377 35.65 10.55 -36.92
CA ARG A 377 34.94 9.29 -37.20
C ARG A 377 35.87 8.11 -37.49
N ASP A 378 37.01 8.37 -38.15
CA ASP A 378 37.95 7.33 -38.53
C ASP A 378 38.69 6.81 -37.29
N VAL A 379 39.09 7.71 -36.39
CA VAL A 379 39.70 7.36 -35.10
C VAL A 379 38.69 6.62 -34.21
N ALA A 380 37.46 7.14 -34.12
CA ALA A 380 36.38 6.54 -33.34
C ALA A 380 36.11 5.09 -33.77
N LYS A 381 35.98 4.86 -35.08
CA LYS A 381 35.77 3.53 -35.66
C LYS A 381 36.91 2.57 -35.34
N ILE A 382 38.16 3.03 -35.43
CA ILE A 382 39.33 2.21 -35.08
C ILE A 382 39.33 1.86 -33.59
N GLN A 383 39.05 2.82 -32.71
CA GLN A 383 38.99 2.59 -31.26
C GLN A 383 37.88 1.61 -30.88
N GLU A 384 36.70 1.77 -31.46
CA GLU A 384 35.55 0.87 -31.31
C GLU A 384 35.88 -0.57 -31.74
N LEU A 385 36.42 -0.74 -32.95
CA LEU A 385 36.85 -2.05 -33.47
C LEU A 385 37.91 -2.69 -32.57
N ASN A 386 38.88 -1.89 -32.08
CA ASN A 386 39.93 -2.36 -31.20
C ASN A 386 39.40 -2.81 -29.84
N TYR A 387 38.49 -2.04 -29.23
CA TYR A 387 37.89 -2.38 -27.94
C TYR A 387 37.14 -3.71 -28.02
N VAL A 388 36.21 -3.84 -28.97
CA VAL A 388 35.40 -5.06 -29.13
C VAL A 388 36.27 -6.25 -29.52
N SER A 389 37.26 -6.07 -30.38
CA SER A 389 38.18 -7.16 -30.77
C SER A 389 39.04 -7.63 -29.58
N ARG A 390 39.53 -6.71 -28.74
CA ARG A 390 40.28 -7.06 -27.52
C ARG A 390 39.41 -7.81 -26.53
N PHE A 391 38.15 -7.40 -26.37
CA PHE A 391 37.19 -8.13 -25.56
C PHE A 391 36.99 -9.56 -26.09
N ASP A 392 36.75 -9.73 -27.39
CA ASP A 392 36.55 -11.04 -28.01
C ASP A 392 37.77 -11.96 -27.85
N VAL A 393 38.98 -11.44 -28.05
CA VAL A 393 40.23 -12.20 -27.82
C VAL A 393 40.32 -12.69 -26.38
N LYS A 394 39.96 -11.84 -25.40
CA LYS A 394 39.97 -12.22 -23.97
C LYS A 394 38.91 -13.27 -23.64
N MET A 395 37.74 -13.21 -24.28
CA MET A 395 36.65 -14.15 -24.06
C MET A 395 36.91 -15.53 -24.69
N ILE A 396 37.59 -15.59 -25.83
CA ILE A 396 37.93 -16.83 -26.53
C ILE A 396 39.19 -17.49 -25.95
N GLY A 397 40.19 -16.69 -25.54
CA GLY A 397 41.53 -17.16 -25.23
C GLY A 397 41.70 -17.88 -23.89
N VAL A 398 40.87 -17.61 -22.88
CA VAL A 398 40.95 -18.25 -21.55
C VAL A 398 39.54 -18.48 -21.01
N PRO A 399 39.19 -19.70 -20.54
CA PRO A 399 37.91 -19.92 -19.88
C PRO A 399 37.78 -19.01 -18.65
N ARG A 400 36.73 -18.18 -18.61
CA ARG A 400 36.43 -17.28 -17.50
C ARG A 400 35.35 -17.89 -16.62
N THR A 401 35.50 -17.72 -15.32
CA THR A 401 34.45 -18.06 -14.35
C THR A 401 33.83 -16.76 -13.86
N ILE A 402 32.51 -16.69 -13.86
CA ILE A 402 31.75 -15.57 -13.29
C ILE A 402 30.82 -16.10 -12.22
N TYR A 403 30.81 -15.45 -11.08
CA TYR A 403 29.86 -15.73 -10.01
C TYR A 403 28.52 -15.05 -10.32
N ASP A 404 27.46 -15.84 -10.40
CA ASP A 404 26.09 -15.36 -10.55
C ASP A 404 25.45 -15.22 -9.16
N PRO A 405 25.13 -14.00 -8.70
CA PRO A 405 24.54 -13.76 -7.39
C PRO A 405 23.07 -14.18 -7.29
N ILE A 406 22.38 -14.38 -8.42
CA ILE A 406 20.97 -14.76 -8.48
C ILE A 406 20.83 -16.24 -8.13
N GLU A 407 21.59 -17.10 -8.82
CA GLU A 407 21.60 -18.55 -8.55
C GLU A 407 22.67 -18.96 -7.52
N ARG A 408 23.53 -18.03 -7.08
CA ARG A 408 24.66 -18.25 -6.16
C ARG A 408 25.59 -19.37 -6.65
N LYS A 409 25.93 -19.32 -7.93
CA LYS A 409 26.69 -20.35 -8.64
C LYS A 409 27.74 -19.74 -9.56
N GLU A 410 28.85 -20.45 -9.73
CA GLU A 410 29.87 -20.11 -10.70
C GLU A 410 29.55 -20.66 -12.10
N TRP A 411 29.66 -19.78 -13.09
CA TRP A 411 29.44 -20.10 -14.51
C TRP A 411 30.73 -19.98 -15.29
N LYS A 412 31.08 -21.04 -16.02
CA LYS A 412 32.26 -21.07 -16.88
C LYS A 412 31.90 -20.67 -18.30
N ILE A 413 32.37 -19.51 -18.74
CA ILE A 413 32.25 -19.06 -20.13
C ILE A 413 33.32 -19.77 -20.96
N ARG A 414 32.88 -20.42 -22.06
CA ARG A 414 33.74 -21.17 -22.97
C ARG A 414 33.61 -20.58 -24.37
N SER A 415 34.57 -20.91 -25.24
CA SER A 415 34.54 -20.52 -26.67
C SER A 415 33.31 -21.03 -27.44
N ARG A 416 32.56 -22.00 -26.89
CA ARG A 416 31.28 -22.51 -27.44
C ARG A 416 30.04 -21.80 -26.88
N SER A 417 30.18 -20.82 -25.99
CA SER A 417 29.07 -19.96 -25.57
C SER A 417 28.51 -19.21 -26.78
N ARG A 418 27.20 -18.91 -26.78
CA ARG A 418 26.57 -18.22 -27.91
C ARG A 418 27.14 -16.81 -28.01
N HIS A 419 27.79 -16.52 -29.13
CA HIS A 419 28.39 -15.23 -29.42
C HIS A 419 27.50 -14.48 -30.42
N HIS A 420 27.17 -13.24 -30.09
CA HIS A 420 26.38 -12.36 -30.94
C HIS A 420 27.08 -11.01 -31.06
N ARG A 421 27.12 -10.46 -32.27
CA ARG A 421 27.56 -9.09 -32.52
C ARG A 421 26.38 -8.23 -32.99
N PHE A 422 26.31 -7.02 -32.47
CA PHE A 422 25.27 -6.05 -32.80
C PHE A 422 25.91 -4.70 -33.11
N ASN A 423 25.15 -3.84 -33.78
CA ASN A 423 25.49 -2.45 -34.03
C ASN A 423 24.21 -1.61 -34.02
N ASP A 424 24.35 -0.29 -34.11
CA ASP A 424 23.26 0.68 -34.12
C ASP A 424 23.12 1.37 -35.49
N VAL A 425 23.43 0.65 -36.58
CA VAL A 425 23.39 1.21 -37.94
C VAL A 425 22.01 1.70 -38.34
N ASP A 426 20.95 1.07 -37.83
CA ASP A 426 19.55 1.43 -38.10
C ASP A 426 19.22 2.86 -37.64
N ILE A 427 19.87 3.35 -36.57
CA ILE A 427 19.71 4.73 -36.08
C ILE A 427 20.18 5.72 -37.15
N ILE A 428 21.30 5.44 -37.80
CA ILE A 428 21.88 6.31 -38.82
C ILE A 428 21.09 6.23 -40.13
N LEU A 429 20.61 5.04 -40.50
CA LEU A 429 19.84 4.83 -41.74
C LEU A 429 18.46 5.48 -41.68
N ALA A 430 17.86 5.57 -40.49
CA ALA A 430 16.62 6.29 -40.28
C ALA A 430 16.80 7.82 -40.38
N SER A 431 17.96 8.32 -39.94
CA SER A 431 18.22 9.76 -39.83
C SER A 431 18.91 10.38 -41.05
N LEU A 432 19.66 9.61 -41.85
CA LEU A 432 20.46 10.13 -42.96
C LEU A 432 20.22 9.36 -44.27
N LYS A 433 20.32 10.07 -45.41
CA LYS A 433 20.24 9.49 -46.78
C LYS A 433 21.51 8.69 -47.16
N MET A 434 22.03 7.88 -46.24
CA MET A 434 23.15 6.97 -46.49
C MET A 434 22.65 5.55 -46.71
N ASN A 435 23.34 4.77 -47.54
CA ASN A 435 23.07 3.34 -47.65
C ASN A 435 23.86 2.54 -46.60
N TYR A 436 23.38 1.33 -46.31
CA TYR A 436 23.93 0.44 -45.28
C TYR A 436 25.44 0.17 -45.46
N GLU A 437 25.88 -0.13 -46.68
CA GLU A 437 27.29 -0.43 -46.95
C GLU A 437 28.20 0.78 -46.69
N GLU A 438 27.74 1.97 -47.04
CA GLU A 438 28.49 3.20 -46.85
C GLU A 438 28.66 3.53 -45.36
N ALA A 439 27.59 3.41 -44.57
CA ALA A 439 27.63 3.59 -43.12
C ALA A 439 28.58 2.57 -42.47
N MET A 440 28.46 1.29 -42.83
CA MET A 440 29.33 0.21 -42.36
C MET A 440 30.81 0.42 -42.68
N ARG A 441 31.15 1.09 -43.79
CA ARG A 441 32.55 1.37 -44.14
C ARG A 441 33.08 2.62 -43.44
N LYS A 442 32.29 3.69 -43.34
CA LYS A 442 32.81 5.02 -42.96
C LYS A 442 32.56 5.44 -41.51
N LEU A 443 31.56 4.88 -40.83
CA LEU A 443 31.15 5.37 -39.51
C LEU A 443 31.50 4.38 -38.39
N PRO A 444 31.75 4.87 -37.16
CA PRO A 444 31.56 4.06 -35.98
C PRO A 444 30.08 3.68 -35.84
N LEU A 445 29.76 2.56 -35.20
CA LEU A 445 28.39 2.02 -35.18
C LEU A 445 27.93 1.49 -33.82
N ASN A 446 28.57 1.92 -32.72
CA ASN A 446 28.29 1.44 -31.36
C ASN A 446 28.25 -0.09 -31.28
N LEU A 447 29.33 -0.71 -31.76
CA LEU A 447 29.51 -2.14 -31.84
C LEU A 447 29.38 -2.77 -30.45
N ARG A 448 28.66 -3.90 -30.44
CA ARG A 448 28.43 -4.71 -29.25
C ARG A 448 28.86 -6.14 -29.52
N SER A 449 29.46 -6.77 -28.51
CA SER A 449 29.79 -8.19 -28.52
C SER A 449 29.28 -8.83 -27.25
N ARG A 450 28.41 -9.83 -27.40
CA ARG A 450 27.68 -10.49 -26.33
C ARG A 450 27.98 -11.98 -26.29
N TYR A 451 28.33 -12.48 -25.12
CA TYR A 451 28.50 -13.91 -24.82
C TYR A 451 27.40 -14.36 -23.86
N VAL A 452 26.62 -15.36 -24.27
CA VAL A 452 25.49 -15.87 -23.50
C VAL A 452 25.78 -17.29 -23.00
N VAL A 453 25.60 -17.47 -21.69
CA VAL A 453 25.57 -18.77 -21.02
C VAL A 453 24.11 -19.13 -20.75
N ALA A 454 23.67 -20.25 -21.29
CA ALA A 454 22.32 -20.75 -21.09
C ALA A 454 22.35 -22.24 -20.71
N GLU A 455 21.41 -22.65 -19.86
CA GLU A 455 21.21 -24.06 -19.48
C GLU A 455 19.77 -24.47 -19.79
N LYS A 456 19.57 -25.73 -20.16
CA LYS A 456 18.22 -26.29 -20.26
C LYS A 456 17.64 -26.51 -18.87
N LYS A 457 16.37 -26.16 -18.69
CA LYS A 457 15.63 -26.39 -17.43
C LYS A 457 15.73 -27.84 -16.93
N TYR A 458 15.80 -28.81 -17.85
CA TYR A 458 16.16 -30.19 -17.52
C TYR A 458 17.38 -30.62 -18.34
N LYS A 459 18.29 -31.39 -17.74
CA LYS A 459 19.60 -31.77 -18.32
C LYS A 459 19.53 -32.40 -19.73
N LEU A 460 18.39 -32.94 -20.15
CA LEU A 460 18.18 -33.59 -21.45
C LEU A 460 17.08 -32.95 -22.32
N PHE A 461 16.15 -32.16 -21.75
CA PHE A 461 15.00 -31.60 -22.46
C PHE A 461 14.47 -30.32 -21.77
N GLY A 462 13.55 -29.59 -22.40
CA GLY A 462 12.98 -28.36 -21.86
C GLY A 462 13.57 -27.08 -22.47
N LYS A 463 12.89 -25.96 -22.21
CA LYS A 463 13.28 -24.64 -22.71
C LYS A 463 14.66 -24.28 -22.15
N GLU A 464 15.47 -23.72 -23.02
CA GLU A 464 16.77 -23.20 -22.65
C GLU A 464 16.59 -21.83 -21.99
N GLU A 465 17.17 -21.67 -20.80
CA GLU A 465 17.08 -20.47 -19.98
C GLU A 465 18.45 -19.80 -19.95
N THR A 466 18.48 -18.51 -20.27
CA THR A 466 19.67 -17.69 -20.12
C THR A 466 20.00 -17.56 -18.63
N LYS A 467 21.28 -17.69 -18.29
CA LYS A 467 21.77 -17.64 -16.91
C LYS A 467 22.71 -16.46 -16.70
N VAL A 468 23.69 -16.32 -17.58
CA VAL A 468 24.67 -15.23 -17.53
C VAL A 468 24.89 -14.63 -18.91
N ILE A 469 24.98 -13.30 -18.96
CA ILE A 469 25.42 -12.55 -20.15
C ILE A 469 26.67 -11.75 -19.78
N ILE A 470 27.66 -11.76 -20.67
CA ILE A 470 28.77 -10.81 -20.65
C ILE A 470 28.75 -10.04 -21.95
N GLU A 471 28.75 -8.72 -21.85
CA GLU A 471 28.65 -7.85 -23.00
C GLU A 471 29.67 -6.71 -22.93
N ALA A 472 30.36 -6.49 -24.04
CA ALA A 472 31.09 -5.25 -24.30
C ALA A 472 30.31 -4.43 -25.30
N ALA A 473 30.03 -3.17 -24.95
CA ALA A 473 29.30 -2.22 -25.76
C ALA A 473 30.11 -0.94 -25.93
N VAL A 474 30.02 -0.32 -27.10
CA VAL A 474 30.52 1.04 -27.32
C VAL A 474 29.33 1.99 -27.36
N LEU A 475 29.46 3.13 -26.69
CA LEU A 475 28.49 4.20 -26.64
C LEU A 475 29.14 5.47 -27.16
N GLY A 476 28.59 6.01 -28.23
CA GLY A 476 29.04 7.24 -28.86
C GLY A 476 27.94 7.90 -29.68
N HIS A 477 28.16 9.16 -30.03
CA HIS A 477 27.17 10.01 -30.68
C HIS A 477 27.20 9.83 -32.21
N LEU A 478 26.57 8.75 -32.68
CA LEU A 478 26.60 8.33 -34.10
C LEU A 478 26.23 9.44 -35.09
N LEU A 479 25.26 10.28 -34.73
CA LEU A 479 24.82 11.40 -35.57
C LEU A 479 25.91 12.46 -35.74
N ASP A 480 26.70 12.75 -34.70
CA ASP A 480 27.79 13.73 -34.79
C ASP A 480 28.88 13.25 -35.74
N TYR A 481 29.27 11.97 -35.65
CA TYR A 481 30.20 11.37 -36.60
C TYR A 481 29.69 11.35 -38.03
N ALA A 482 28.38 11.17 -38.22
CA ALA A 482 27.77 11.07 -39.53
C ALA A 482 27.59 12.44 -40.21
N GLU A 483 27.21 13.48 -39.44
CA GLU A 483 26.94 14.83 -39.96
C GLU A 483 28.16 15.76 -39.94
N ASN A 484 29.00 15.65 -38.91
CA ASN A 484 30.17 16.53 -38.71
C ASN A 484 31.49 15.82 -39.05
N GLY A 485 31.49 14.50 -39.13
CA GLY A 485 32.72 13.72 -39.34
C GLY A 485 33.59 13.56 -38.10
N PHE A 486 33.17 14.12 -36.96
CA PHE A 486 33.85 14.06 -35.68
C PHE A 486 32.86 14.25 -34.52
N ASP A 487 33.32 13.96 -33.31
CA ASP A 487 32.62 14.18 -32.06
C ASP A 487 33.55 14.90 -31.08
N THR A 488 32.97 15.74 -30.22
CA THR A 488 33.67 16.47 -29.15
C THR A 488 32.99 16.31 -27.79
N ARG A 489 31.88 15.56 -27.74
CA ARG A 489 31.03 15.43 -26.56
C ARG A 489 31.38 14.16 -25.82
N SER A 490 31.63 14.27 -24.53
CA SER A 490 31.71 13.10 -23.66
C SER A 490 30.31 12.55 -23.37
N VAL A 491 30.22 11.24 -23.18
CA VAL A 491 28.97 10.56 -22.85
C VAL A 491 28.49 11.03 -21.48
N THR A 492 27.21 11.36 -21.44
CA THR A 492 26.56 11.90 -20.27
C THR A 492 25.92 10.85 -19.36
N LEU A 493 25.55 11.26 -18.14
CA LEU A 493 24.82 10.39 -17.21
C LEU A 493 23.45 9.97 -17.74
N SER A 494 22.70 10.85 -18.40
CA SER A 494 21.36 10.51 -18.94
C SER A 494 21.47 9.52 -20.10
N GLU A 495 22.42 9.72 -21.00
CA GLU A 495 22.70 8.80 -22.11
C GLU A 495 23.10 7.42 -21.56
N LEU A 496 23.97 7.38 -20.55
CA LEU A 496 24.34 6.14 -19.87
C LEU A 496 23.12 5.45 -19.24
N LEU A 497 22.30 6.19 -18.46
CA LEU A 497 21.11 5.64 -17.80
C LEU A 497 20.08 5.13 -18.81
N SER A 498 19.85 5.84 -19.91
CA SER A 498 18.92 5.43 -20.97
C SER A 498 19.27 4.06 -21.57
N VAL A 499 20.56 3.78 -21.70
CA VAL A 499 21.08 2.51 -22.19
C VAL A 499 21.07 1.45 -21.08
N LEU A 500 21.50 1.82 -19.87
CA LEU A 500 21.63 0.93 -18.72
C LEU A 500 20.29 0.38 -18.23
N THR A 501 19.24 1.21 -18.19
CA THR A 501 17.88 0.80 -17.79
C THR A 501 17.38 -0.35 -18.65
N ARG A 502 17.60 -0.30 -19.97
CA ARG A 502 17.23 -1.40 -20.87
C ARG A 502 17.93 -2.71 -20.53
N TYR A 503 19.18 -2.66 -20.08
CA TYR A 503 19.89 -3.87 -19.66
C TYR A 503 19.36 -4.41 -18.34
N ILE A 504 19.04 -3.53 -17.39
CA ILE A 504 18.45 -3.91 -16.09
C ILE A 504 17.09 -4.57 -16.31
N ASP A 505 16.18 -3.92 -17.04
CA ASP A 505 14.83 -4.43 -17.29
C ASP A 505 14.87 -5.80 -17.98
N ASN A 506 15.73 -5.95 -19.00
CA ASN A 506 15.88 -7.22 -19.71
C ASN A 506 16.46 -8.32 -18.81
N ALA A 507 17.40 -7.99 -17.92
CA ALA A 507 18.02 -8.95 -17.01
C ALA A 507 17.07 -9.37 -15.89
N GLU A 508 16.26 -8.44 -15.38
CA GLU A 508 15.21 -8.72 -14.39
C GLU A 508 14.08 -9.57 -14.98
N LEU A 509 13.50 -9.16 -16.13
CA LEU A 509 12.46 -9.92 -16.81
C LEU A 509 12.94 -11.31 -17.25
N GLY A 510 14.19 -11.40 -17.71
CA GLY A 510 14.82 -12.64 -18.14
C GLY A 510 15.36 -13.49 -16.99
N ASN A 511 15.39 -12.96 -15.77
CA ASN A 511 15.98 -13.56 -14.57
C ASN A 511 17.39 -14.14 -14.81
N TYR A 512 18.31 -13.30 -15.30
CA TYR A 512 19.70 -13.66 -15.55
C TYR A 512 20.65 -12.57 -15.05
N PHE A 513 21.91 -12.93 -14.81
CA PHE A 513 22.94 -11.98 -14.40
C PHE A 513 23.68 -11.42 -15.61
N HIS A 514 23.88 -10.10 -15.65
CA HIS A 514 24.49 -9.40 -16.77
C HIS A 514 25.75 -8.64 -16.32
N VAL A 515 26.91 -8.99 -16.87
CA VAL A 515 28.15 -8.23 -16.72
C VAL A 515 28.38 -7.36 -17.95
N LEU A 516 28.33 -6.05 -17.78
CA LEU A 516 28.28 -5.08 -18.87
C LEU A 516 29.48 -4.12 -18.82
N GLY A 517 30.27 -4.12 -19.89
CA GLY A 517 31.36 -3.17 -20.12
C GLY A 517 30.99 -2.13 -21.19
N ILE A 518 30.74 -0.88 -20.80
CA ILE A 518 30.41 0.22 -21.73
C ILE A 518 31.65 1.08 -21.96
N ALA A 519 32.06 1.23 -23.20
CA ALA A 519 33.17 2.08 -23.59
C ALA A 519 32.71 3.34 -24.33
N SER A 520 33.39 4.46 -24.11
CA SER A 520 33.17 5.70 -24.84
C SER A 520 34.45 6.18 -25.53
N VAL A 521 34.32 6.53 -26.81
CA VAL A 521 35.41 7.07 -27.64
C VAL A 521 35.85 8.47 -27.20
N THR A 522 34.91 9.28 -26.75
CA THR A 522 35.10 10.65 -26.26
C THR A 522 35.04 10.72 -24.73
N GLY A 523 35.16 9.56 -24.08
CA GLY A 523 35.09 9.43 -22.63
C GLY A 523 33.72 9.77 -22.05
N PHE A 524 33.68 9.88 -20.72
CA PHE A 524 32.48 10.21 -19.95
C PHE A 524 32.60 11.56 -19.26
N ASP A 525 31.45 12.18 -18.97
CA ASP A 525 31.40 13.37 -18.14
C ASP A 525 31.80 13.06 -16.67
N LYS A 526 32.07 14.11 -15.89
CA LYS A 526 32.47 13.95 -14.48
C LYS A 526 31.37 13.31 -13.61
N LYS A 527 30.10 13.58 -13.91
CA LYS A 527 28.95 13.12 -13.13
C LYS A 527 28.72 11.61 -13.28
N VAL A 528 29.04 11.05 -14.45
CA VAL A 528 29.06 9.61 -14.70
C VAL A 528 30.02 8.93 -13.73
N PHE A 529 31.23 9.46 -13.57
CA PHE A 529 32.20 8.91 -12.63
C PHE A 529 31.73 9.04 -11.18
N GLU A 530 31.15 10.19 -10.81
CA GLU A 530 30.57 10.41 -9.48
C GLU A 530 29.38 9.47 -9.19
N HIS A 531 28.67 8.97 -10.21
CA HIS A 531 27.56 8.02 -10.03
C HIS A 531 28.01 6.55 -9.99
N VAL A 532 29.09 6.21 -10.68
CA VAL A 532 29.59 4.82 -10.73
C VAL A 532 30.58 4.54 -9.60
N ASN A 533 31.38 5.53 -9.18
CA ASN A 533 32.47 5.36 -8.23
C ASN A 533 32.59 6.56 -7.26
N SER A 534 31.62 6.74 -6.36
CA SER A 534 31.71 7.69 -5.26
C SER A 534 32.10 7.01 -3.94
N GLY A 535 32.77 7.75 -3.06
CA GLY A 535 33.01 7.33 -1.67
C GLY A 535 31.75 7.33 -0.80
N ASP A 536 30.62 7.86 -1.29
CA ASP A 536 29.33 7.88 -0.61
C ASP A 536 28.50 6.67 -1.03
N PHE A 537 28.36 5.67 -0.16
CA PHE A 537 27.66 4.40 -0.44
C PHE A 537 26.26 4.55 -1.09
N HIS A 538 25.53 5.64 -0.80
CA HIS A 538 24.20 5.90 -1.34
C HIS A 538 24.16 6.41 -2.79
N LYS A 539 25.31 6.79 -3.39
CA LYS A 539 25.38 7.34 -4.75
C LYS A 539 25.93 6.36 -5.78
N ASN A 540 26.41 5.19 -5.35
CA ASN A 540 27.02 4.19 -6.22
C ASN A 540 25.97 3.35 -6.93
N PHE A 541 26.23 3.06 -8.21
CA PHE A 541 25.41 2.13 -8.96
C PHE A 541 25.45 0.73 -8.32
N VAL A 542 24.28 0.24 -7.91
CA VAL A 542 24.08 -1.12 -7.40
C VAL A 542 22.83 -1.69 -8.04
N SER A 543 22.98 -2.73 -8.84
CA SER A 543 21.88 -3.52 -9.39
C SER A 543 22.03 -4.99 -9.01
N ARG A 544 20.91 -5.63 -8.67
CA ARG A 544 20.89 -7.08 -8.38
C ARG A 544 21.27 -7.91 -9.61
N TYR A 545 20.82 -7.47 -10.79
CA TYR A 545 20.91 -8.23 -12.03
C TYR A 545 22.04 -7.78 -12.95
N VAL A 546 22.62 -6.59 -12.72
CA VAL A 546 23.64 -6.01 -13.60
C VAL A 546 24.87 -5.56 -12.81
N SER A 547 26.05 -5.90 -13.30
CA SER A 547 27.33 -5.30 -12.91
C SER A 547 27.90 -4.47 -14.06
N LEU A 548 28.37 -3.27 -13.76
CA LEU A 548 28.75 -2.27 -14.75
C LEU A 548 30.23 -1.89 -14.63
N CYS A 549 30.90 -1.87 -15.78
CA CYS A 549 32.24 -1.32 -15.96
C CYS A 549 32.22 -0.29 -17.09
N LEU A 550 32.80 0.88 -16.86
CA LEU A 550 32.97 1.94 -17.85
C LEU A 550 34.42 2.00 -18.32
N VAL A 551 34.64 2.26 -19.61
CA VAL A 551 35.97 2.36 -20.20
C VAL A 551 36.08 3.63 -21.04
N ASP A 552 36.94 4.56 -20.63
CA ASP A 552 37.27 5.73 -21.42
C ASP A 552 38.32 5.32 -22.46
N LEU A 553 37.96 5.31 -23.75
CA LEU A 553 38.87 4.86 -24.82
C LEU A 553 39.88 5.95 -25.21
N GLU A 554 39.63 7.21 -24.84
CA GLU A 554 40.56 8.31 -25.08
C GLU A 554 41.71 8.26 -24.06
N THR A 555 41.38 8.08 -22.78
CA THR A 555 42.38 8.04 -21.69
C THR A 555 42.89 6.63 -21.40
N GLY A 556 42.12 5.60 -21.75
CA GLY A 556 42.38 4.20 -21.41
C GLY A 556 42.00 3.82 -19.97
N GLU A 557 41.34 4.72 -19.24
CA GLU A 557 40.93 4.51 -17.85
C GLU A 557 39.68 3.62 -17.76
N VAL A 558 39.59 2.86 -16.66
CA VAL A 558 38.50 1.93 -16.38
C VAL A 558 37.87 2.30 -15.05
N PHE A 559 36.55 2.43 -15.02
CA PHE A 559 35.78 2.85 -13.85
C PHE A 559 34.70 1.82 -13.55
N TYR A 560 34.64 1.35 -12.31
CA TYR A 560 33.62 0.43 -11.82
C TYR A 560 33.40 0.71 -10.34
N ASN A 561 32.29 0.21 -9.79
CA ASN A 561 32.03 0.30 -8.36
C ASN A 561 32.93 -0.70 -7.62
N GLU A 562 33.92 -0.22 -6.86
CA GLU A 562 34.84 -1.09 -6.11
C GLU A 562 34.14 -1.93 -5.04
N SER A 563 32.94 -1.53 -4.60
CA SER A 563 32.12 -2.33 -3.68
C SER A 563 31.35 -3.47 -4.38
N ASP A 564 31.37 -3.51 -5.72
CA ASP A 564 30.77 -4.60 -6.48
C ASP A 564 31.78 -5.76 -6.62
N GLU A 565 31.76 -6.68 -5.66
CA GLU A 565 32.65 -7.87 -5.64
C GLU A 565 32.40 -8.85 -6.82
N ARG A 566 31.45 -8.57 -7.71
CA ARG A 566 31.06 -9.44 -8.83
C ARG A 566 31.82 -9.14 -10.13
N ILE A 567 32.54 -8.02 -10.24
CA ILE A 567 33.20 -7.56 -11.48
C ILE A 567 34.73 -7.49 -11.39
#